data_AF-A0A662W3Y5-F1
#
_entry.id   AF-A0A662W3Y5-F1
#
_cell.length_a   1.000
_cell.length_b   1.000
_cell.length_c   1.000
_cell.angle_alpha   90.00
_cell.angle_beta   90.00
_cell.angle_gamma   90.00
#
_symmetry.space_group_name_H-M   'P 1'
#
loop_
_entity.id
_entity.type
_entity.pdbx_description
1 polymer ?
#
loop_
_entity_poly.entity_id
_entity_poly.type
_entity_poly.pdbx_seq_one_letter_code
_entity_poly.pdbx_strand_id
1 'polypeptide(L)'
;MKEAIISFGEPPIAFSFCLKWENSQLIRIMDSTYVECKNRTYEVASMREWKKKKLAEVDRDLAFLFSVLTYGYFYQDLFPKRVFIFYRDGLDVEELWKVVVSSLFFEYIYKRGRFGDEDLSFLVKLVSTSGSVYFSATTTIYTKGTLLYSEDEKEKGFLQKMLDIIGARRVSRTKTSGSGHFLLRINETYQVTDKDCALRLIKMFLMLNCMHHVLFEFDIEDLIRLFSLFFEDKSFLNYVELIIKMIGKREVLRSLENIVELIQKTPANKRVKAFLALMAVM
;
A
#
# COMPACT_ATOMS: atom_id res chain seq x y z
N MET A 1 30.89 0.76 -1.92
CA MET A 1 29.59 0.26 -1.43
C MET A 1 28.81 1.47 -0.95
N LYS A 2 27.61 1.70 -1.47
CA LYS A 2 26.72 2.79 -1.05
C LYS A 2 25.71 2.24 -0.03
N GLU A 3 25.37 3.04 0.98
CA GLU A 3 24.46 2.65 2.06
C GLU A 3 23.55 3.83 2.44
N ALA A 4 22.25 3.53 2.56
CA ALA A 4 21.25 4.43 3.13
C ALA A 4 20.44 3.69 4.19
N ILE A 5 20.11 4.36 5.29
CA ILE A 5 19.23 3.81 6.33
C ILE A 5 17.95 4.63 6.34
N ILE A 6 16.82 3.96 6.13
CA ILE A 6 15.50 4.57 6.27
C ILE A 6 15.01 4.28 7.68
N SER A 7 14.59 5.34 8.37
CA SER A 7 14.24 5.30 9.78
C SER A 7 12.88 5.96 10.02
N PHE A 8 12.03 5.30 10.81
CA PHE A 8 10.69 5.73 11.16
C PHE A 8 10.63 6.21 12.60
N GLY A 9 10.39 7.50 12.80
CA GLY A 9 10.50 8.18 14.10
C GLY A 9 11.91 8.66 14.39
N GLU A 10 12.09 9.32 15.53
CA GLU A 10 13.41 9.71 16.02
C GLU A 10 13.95 8.65 17.00
N PRO A 11 15.27 8.42 17.02
CA PRO A 11 15.89 7.64 18.09
C PRO A 11 15.43 8.16 19.47
N PRO A 12 15.10 7.28 20.44
CA PRO A 12 15.41 5.85 20.52
C PRO A 12 14.25 4.89 20.17
N ILE A 13 13.24 5.34 19.43
CA ILE A 13 12.06 4.52 19.11
C ILE A 13 12.03 4.13 17.62
N ALA A 14 13.08 4.49 16.89
CA ALA A 14 13.18 4.30 15.46
C ALA A 14 13.13 2.82 15.02
N PHE A 15 12.14 2.46 14.20
CA PHE A 15 12.23 1.27 13.35
C PHE A 15 13.08 1.67 12.14
N SER A 16 14.10 0.88 11.80
CA SER A 16 14.96 1.19 10.66
C SER A 16 15.25 -0.04 9.84
N PHE A 17 15.37 0.14 8.53
CA PHE A 17 15.95 -0.87 7.65
C PHE A 17 17.02 -0.22 6.75
N CYS A 18 18.01 -1.01 6.38
CA CYS A 18 19.17 -0.55 5.63
C CYS A 18 19.02 -0.94 4.16
N LEU A 19 19.25 0.00 3.27
CA LEU A 19 19.40 -0.19 1.84
C LEU A 19 20.89 -0.11 1.51
N LYS A 20 21.47 -1.19 1.01
CA LYS A 20 22.89 -1.26 0.59
C LYS A 20 22.93 -1.56 -0.91
N TRP A 21 23.91 -1.04 -1.66
CA TRP A 21 24.09 -1.36 -3.09
C TRP A 21 25.52 -1.08 -3.60
N GLU A 22 25.86 -1.62 -4.79
CA GLU A 22 27.14 -1.45 -5.48
C GLU A 22 26.97 -0.89 -6.91
N ASN A 23 27.95 -0.11 -7.39
CA ASN A 23 27.86 0.67 -8.64
C ASN A 23 27.76 -0.16 -9.94
N SER A 24 28.10 -1.44 -9.92
CA SER A 24 28.16 -2.29 -11.13
C SER A 24 26.94 -3.21 -11.31
N GLN A 25 26.15 -3.42 -10.27
CA GLN A 25 24.95 -4.26 -10.29
C GLN A 25 23.94 -3.74 -9.27
N LEU A 26 22.97 -2.98 -9.74
CA LEU A 26 21.77 -2.59 -9.00
C LEU A 26 20.94 -3.84 -8.70
N ILE A 27 21.39 -4.66 -7.75
CA ILE A 27 20.72 -5.92 -7.44
C ILE A 27 20.60 -6.19 -5.93
N ARG A 28 21.38 -5.63 -5.00
CA ARG A 28 21.47 -6.27 -3.66
C ARG A 28 21.25 -5.36 -2.45
N ILE A 29 20.03 -5.36 -1.88
CA ILE A 29 19.89 -5.11 -0.44
C ILE A 29 20.61 -6.25 0.28
N MET A 30 21.69 -5.94 1.00
CA MET A 30 22.41 -6.93 1.80
C MET A 30 21.61 -7.32 3.04
N ASP A 31 21.73 -8.60 3.43
CA ASP A 31 21.21 -9.19 4.67
C ASP A 31 21.87 -8.60 5.93
N SER A 32 21.59 -7.33 6.23
CA SER A 32 21.72 -6.85 7.59
C SER A 32 20.45 -7.21 8.36
N THR A 33 20.61 -7.92 9.47
CA THR A 33 19.49 -8.25 10.35
C THR A 33 18.84 -6.98 10.91
N TYR A 34 17.54 -7.04 11.27
CA TYR A 34 16.84 -5.92 11.93
C TYR A 34 17.61 -5.36 13.14
N VAL A 35 18.26 -6.25 13.91
CA VAL A 35 19.11 -5.89 15.05
C VAL A 35 20.34 -5.09 14.61
N GLU A 36 20.98 -5.47 13.52
CA GLU A 36 22.11 -4.74 12.95
C GLU A 36 21.69 -3.34 12.47
N CYS A 37 20.52 -3.20 11.82
CA CYS A 37 20.02 -1.88 11.39
C CYS A 37 19.58 -1.00 12.57
N LYS A 38 18.98 -1.58 13.61
CA LYS A 38 18.62 -0.86 14.83
C LYS A 38 19.87 -0.33 15.54
N ASN A 39 20.86 -1.19 15.78
CA ASN A 39 22.13 -0.79 16.44
C ASN A 39 22.92 0.20 15.59
N ARG A 40 23.00 -0.02 14.26
CA ARG A 40 23.60 0.94 13.33
C ARG A 40 22.91 2.28 13.37
N THR A 41 21.57 2.38 13.43
CA THR A 41 20.90 3.71 13.45
C THR A 41 21.38 4.59 14.61
N TYR A 42 21.62 4.00 15.79
CA TYR A 42 22.18 4.73 16.95
C TYR A 42 23.64 5.13 16.74
N GLU A 43 24.46 4.20 16.31
CA GLU A 43 25.88 4.43 16.05
C GLU A 43 26.05 5.50 14.96
N VAL A 44 25.30 5.35 13.87
CA VAL A 44 25.32 6.19 12.67
C VAL A 44 24.81 7.60 12.93
N ALA A 45 23.75 7.78 13.73
CA ALA A 45 23.23 9.10 14.07
C ALA A 45 24.24 9.96 14.86
N SER A 46 25.24 9.33 15.50
CA SER A 46 26.29 10.00 16.27
C SER A 46 27.61 10.22 15.50
N MET A 47 27.74 9.66 14.29
CA MET A 47 28.96 9.74 13.48
C MET A 47 28.93 10.94 12.53
N ARG A 48 30.00 11.76 12.55
CA ARG A 48 30.15 12.95 11.68
C ARG A 48 30.10 12.66 10.17
N GLU A 49 30.42 11.43 9.77
CA GLU A 49 30.45 11.00 8.36
C GLU A 49 29.05 10.80 7.76
N TRP A 50 28.02 10.65 8.60
CA TRP A 50 26.66 10.42 8.14
C TRP A 50 25.82 11.68 8.20
N LYS A 51 25.06 11.92 7.14
CA LYS A 51 24.10 13.02 7.02
C LYS A 51 22.70 12.50 7.32
N LYS A 52 21.91 13.25 8.09
CA LYS A 52 20.48 13.03 8.36
C LYS A 52 19.65 14.04 7.58
N LYS A 53 18.62 13.58 6.86
CA LYS A 53 17.58 14.43 6.26
C LYS A 53 16.19 13.83 6.46
N LYS A 54 15.15 14.64 6.37
CA LYS A 54 13.79 14.07 6.20
C LYS A 54 13.69 13.50 4.81
N LEU A 55 13.07 12.32 4.67
CA LEU A 55 12.97 11.68 3.36
C LEU A 55 12.15 12.54 2.38
N ALA A 56 11.15 13.28 2.85
CA ALA A 56 10.37 14.16 1.99
C ALA A 56 11.12 15.40 1.48
N GLU A 57 12.22 15.78 2.14
CA GLU A 57 13.13 16.84 1.65
C GLU A 57 14.06 16.30 0.54
N VAL A 58 14.11 14.98 0.37
CA VAL A 58 14.84 14.28 -0.69
C VAL A 58 13.89 13.92 -1.83
N ASP A 59 12.81 13.19 -1.53
CA ASP A 59 11.79 12.75 -2.48
C ASP A 59 10.46 12.54 -1.74
N ARG A 60 9.42 13.27 -2.19
CA ARG A 60 8.11 13.27 -1.55
C ARG A 60 7.35 11.96 -1.77
N ASP A 61 7.53 11.33 -2.93
CA ASP A 61 6.86 10.09 -3.31
C ASP A 61 7.40 8.90 -2.50
N LEU A 62 8.72 8.84 -2.27
CA LEU A 62 9.34 7.86 -1.38
C LEU A 62 8.85 8.04 0.04
N ALA A 63 8.84 9.28 0.54
CA ALA A 63 8.35 9.55 1.88
C ALA A 63 6.87 9.14 2.03
N PHE A 64 6.06 9.35 0.99
CA PHE A 64 4.66 8.92 0.97
C PHE A 64 4.58 7.39 1.01
N LEU A 65 5.34 6.71 0.13
CA LEU A 65 5.40 5.25 0.07
C LEU A 65 5.68 4.65 1.45
N PHE A 66 6.75 5.12 2.08
CA PHE A 66 7.18 4.61 3.38
C PHE A 66 6.22 4.98 4.52
N SER A 67 5.63 6.18 4.49
CA SER A 67 4.68 6.58 5.53
C SER A 67 3.39 5.75 5.48
N VAL A 68 2.87 5.46 4.29
CA VAL A 68 1.69 4.60 4.15
C VAL A 68 2.01 3.17 4.54
N LEU A 69 3.18 2.64 4.14
CA LEU A 69 3.58 1.29 4.52
C LEU A 69 3.65 1.13 6.04
N THR A 70 4.20 2.11 6.76
CA THR A 70 4.41 1.99 8.22
C THR A 70 3.20 2.39 9.04
N TYR A 71 2.47 3.43 8.62
CA TYR A 71 1.41 4.03 9.42
C TYR A 71 0.00 3.80 8.86
N GLY A 72 -0.11 3.14 7.71
CA GLY A 72 -1.37 2.78 7.08
C GLY A 72 -2.26 4.00 6.89
N TYR A 73 -3.49 3.90 7.39
CA TYR A 73 -4.49 4.97 7.34
C TYR A 73 -4.04 6.26 8.05
N PHE A 74 -3.28 6.16 9.14
CA PHE A 74 -2.81 7.30 9.95
C PHE A 74 -1.58 8.00 9.38
N TYR A 75 -1.16 7.68 8.14
CA TYR A 75 0.03 8.30 7.56
C TYR A 75 -0.07 9.82 7.52
N GLN A 76 -1.26 10.43 7.35
CA GLN A 76 -1.40 11.89 7.25
C GLN A 76 -0.95 12.63 8.52
N ASP A 77 -1.07 12.01 9.68
CA ASP A 77 -0.68 12.61 10.96
C ASP A 77 0.86 12.64 11.13
N LEU A 78 1.55 11.76 10.41
CA LEU A 78 2.98 11.48 10.61
C LEU A 78 3.82 11.84 9.37
N PHE A 79 3.19 11.90 8.21
CA PHE A 79 3.77 12.35 6.95
C PHE A 79 3.83 13.89 6.92
N PRO A 80 4.91 14.49 6.42
CA PRO A 80 6.20 13.90 6.06
C PRO A 80 7.22 13.88 7.22
N LYS A 81 6.78 14.13 8.45
CA LYS A 81 7.66 14.55 9.55
C LYS A 81 8.47 13.43 10.19
N ARG A 82 8.05 12.16 10.03
CA ARG A 82 8.60 11.03 10.80
C ARG A 82 9.40 10.01 10.00
N VAL A 83 9.68 10.25 8.73
CA VAL A 83 10.54 9.36 7.94
C VAL A 83 11.87 10.07 7.64
N PHE A 84 12.95 9.52 8.16
CA PHE A 84 14.31 10.04 7.98
C PHE A 84 15.14 9.11 7.11
N ILE A 85 16.11 9.70 6.42
CA ILE A 85 17.14 8.99 5.69
C ILE A 85 18.51 9.40 6.20
N PHE A 86 19.34 8.40 6.48
CA PHE A 86 20.75 8.57 6.84
C PHE A 86 21.63 8.04 5.72
N TYR A 87 22.67 8.77 5.33
CA TYR A 87 23.60 8.39 4.26
C TYR A 87 25.01 8.95 4.49
N ARG A 88 26.07 8.26 4.02
CA ARG A 88 27.48 8.74 4.12
C ARG A 88 27.91 9.59 2.92
N ASP A 89 27.68 9.08 1.71
CA ASP A 89 28.05 9.70 0.44
C ASP A 89 26.87 10.44 -0.22
N GLY A 90 27.08 11.19 -1.30
CA GLY A 90 25.96 11.80 -2.05
C GLY A 90 24.84 10.79 -2.36
N LEU A 91 23.59 11.18 -2.09
CA LEU A 91 22.43 10.32 -2.29
C LEU A 91 21.89 10.50 -3.72
N ASP A 92 21.91 9.43 -4.50
CA ASP A 92 21.26 9.37 -5.81
C ASP A 92 19.82 8.85 -5.65
N VAL A 93 18.84 9.72 -5.93
CA VAL A 93 17.42 9.41 -5.76
C VAL A 93 16.95 8.38 -6.80
N GLU A 94 17.52 8.37 -8.01
CA GLU A 94 17.16 7.38 -9.01
C GLU A 94 17.67 5.99 -8.64
N GLU A 95 18.90 5.88 -8.15
CA GLU A 95 19.42 4.61 -7.64
C GLU A 95 18.59 4.12 -6.45
N LEU A 96 18.18 5.02 -5.54
CA LEU A 96 17.32 4.69 -4.41
C LEU A 96 15.97 4.10 -4.87
N TRP A 97 15.34 4.73 -5.86
CA TRP A 97 14.10 4.20 -6.46
C TRP A 97 14.31 2.84 -7.11
N LYS A 98 15.41 2.63 -7.85
CA LYS A 98 15.70 1.33 -8.47
C LYS A 98 15.84 0.23 -7.43
N VAL A 99 16.52 0.50 -6.30
CA VAL A 99 16.59 -0.45 -5.17
C VAL A 99 15.21 -0.74 -4.62
N VAL A 100 14.42 0.30 -4.30
CA VAL A 100 13.06 0.13 -3.75
C VAL A 100 12.18 -0.70 -4.68
N VAL A 101 12.11 -0.35 -5.97
CA VAL A 101 11.30 -1.07 -6.97
C VAL A 101 11.74 -2.53 -7.09
N SER A 102 13.05 -2.78 -7.16
CA SER A 102 13.59 -4.15 -7.30
C SER A 102 13.27 -5.06 -6.11
N SER A 103 13.05 -4.47 -4.94
CA SER A 103 12.79 -5.18 -3.70
C SER A 103 11.32 -5.19 -3.29
N LEU A 104 10.44 -4.47 -3.99
CA LEU A 104 9.04 -4.32 -3.61
C LEU A 104 8.17 -5.42 -4.26
N PHE A 105 7.55 -6.21 -3.40
CA PHE A 105 6.59 -7.24 -3.78
C PHE A 105 5.27 -7.00 -3.06
N PHE A 106 4.18 -7.52 -3.63
CA PHE A 106 2.96 -7.68 -2.87
C PHE A 106 2.37 -9.07 -3.07
N GLU A 107 1.67 -9.52 -2.05
CA GLU A 107 0.95 -10.78 -2.01
C GLU A 107 -0.49 -10.47 -1.62
N TYR A 108 -1.44 -11.19 -2.20
CA TYR A 108 -2.76 -11.28 -1.61
C TYR A 108 -3.13 -12.72 -1.32
N ILE A 109 -3.89 -12.89 -0.25
CA ILE A 109 -4.54 -14.13 0.12
C ILE A 109 -6.03 -13.84 0.14
N TYR A 110 -6.74 -14.39 -0.84
CA TYR A 110 -8.19 -14.39 -0.88
C TYR A 110 -8.71 -15.72 -0.37
N LYS A 111 -9.76 -15.69 0.46
CA LYS A 111 -10.47 -16.87 0.93
C LYS A 111 -11.96 -16.66 0.80
N ARG A 112 -12.67 -17.67 0.32
CA ARG A 112 -14.13 -17.74 0.34
C ARG A 112 -14.57 -18.84 1.30
N GLY A 113 -15.32 -18.47 2.33
CA GLY A 113 -15.93 -19.40 3.25
C GLY A 113 -17.14 -20.10 2.63
N ARG A 114 -17.62 -21.15 3.32
CA ARG A 114 -18.79 -21.93 2.87
C ARG A 114 -20.11 -21.17 2.99
N PHE A 115 -20.13 -20.11 3.82
CA PHE A 115 -21.33 -19.33 4.08
C PHE A 115 -21.43 -18.07 3.21
N GLY A 116 -20.55 -17.93 2.22
CA GLY A 116 -20.53 -16.80 1.29
C GLY A 116 -19.63 -15.65 1.72
N ASP A 117 -19.04 -15.73 2.91
CA ASP A 117 -18.04 -14.80 3.43
C ASP A 117 -16.77 -14.80 2.58
N GLU A 118 -16.17 -13.62 2.40
CA GLU A 118 -14.91 -13.44 1.70
C GLU A 118 -13.91 -12.65 2.54
N ASP A 119 -12.68 -13.17 2.61
CA ASP A 119 -11.54 -12.52 3.22
C ASP A 119 -10.54 -12.12 2.13
N LEU A 120 -10.00 -10.91 2.23
CA LEU A 120 -8.84 -10.48 1.45
C LEU A 120 -7.77 -9.95 2.41
N SER A 121 -6.69 -10.71 2.59
CA SER A 121 -5.46 -10.22 3.21
C SER A 121 -4.50 -9.76 2.12
N PHE A 122 -4.02 -8.52 2.22
CA PHE A 122 -3.09 -7.92 1.28
C PHE A 122 -1.80 -7.52 2.00
N LEU A 123 -0.67 -8.03 1.53
CA LEU A 123 0.66 -7.82 2.09
C LEU A 123 1.53 -7.08 1.09
N VAL A 124 2.19 -6.01 1.51
CA VAL A 124 3.28 -5.36 0.76
C VAL A 124 4.59 -5.61 1.49
N LYS A 125 5.60 -6.10 0.77
CA LYS A 125 6.87 -6.57 1.35
C LYS A 125 8.06 -5.92 0.65
N LEU A 126 9.08 -5.58 1.44
CA LEU A 126 10.43 -5.33 0.94
C LEU A 126 11.28 -6.57 1.17
N VAL A 127 11.73 -7.17 0.07
CA VAL A 127 12.43 -8.45 0.05
C VAL A 127 13.87 -8.25 -0.42
N SER A 128 14.80 -8.92 0.26
CA SER A 128 16.19 -9.02 -0.13
C SER A 128 16.38 -9.90 -1.37
N THR A 129 17.59 -9.93 -1.90
CA THR A 129 17.95 -10.91 -2.94
C THR A 129 18.01 -12.35 -2.46
N SER A 130 18.23 -12.58 -1.18
CA SER A 130 18.19 -13.93 -0.60
C SER A 130 16.76 -14.41 -0.34
N GLY A 131 15.75 -13.55 -0.56
CA GLY A 131 14.35 -13.84 -0.29
C GLY A 131 13.91 -13.48 1.13
N SER A 132 14.81 -12.91 1.95
CA SER A 132 14.49 -12.48 3.32
C SER A 132 13.60 -11.24 3.30
N VAL A 133 12.55 -11.22 4.13
CA VAL A 133 11.64 -10.08 4.27
C VAL A 133 12.20 -9.10 5.30
N TYR A 134 12.50 -7.86 4.91
CA TYR A 134 12.97 -6.82 5.83
C TYR A 134 11.85 -5.99 6.43
N PHE A 135 10.80 -5.79 5.63
CA PHE A 135 9.65 -5.00 6.01
C PHE A 135 8.41 -5.61 5.37
N SER A 136 7.32 -5.64 6.12
CA SER A 136 6.02 -6.05 5.61
C SER A 136 4.93 -5.20 6.23
N ALA A 137 4.02 -4.71 5.40
CA ALA A 137 2.77 -4.11 5.82
C ALA A 137 1.61 -5.00 5.39
N THR A 138 0.64 -5.20 6.27
CA THR A 138 -0.51 -6.08 6.05
C THR A 138 -1.80 -5.32 6.30
N THR A 139 -2.80 -5.53 5.46
CA THR A 139 -4.19 -5.12 5.73
C THR A 139 -5.13 -6.25 5.36
N THR A 140 -6.23 -6.41 6.10
CA THR A 140 -7.22 -7.45 5.83
C THR A 140 -8.61 -6.86 5.82
N ILE A 141 -9.42 -7.28 4.85
CA ILE A 141 -10.81 -6.87 4.66
C ILE A 141 -11.69 -8.12 4.68
N TYR A 142 -12.85 -8.03 5.34
CA TYR A 142 -13.79 -9.13 5.53
C TYR A 142 -15.18 -8.70 5.07
N THR A 143 -15.83 -9.44 4.17
CA THR A 143 -17.20 -9.18 3.72
C THR A 143 -18.06 -10.43 3.87
N LYS A 144 -19.39 -10.24 3.93
CA LYS A 144 -20.37 -11.32 4.01
C LYS A 144 -20.93 -11.72 2.64
N GLY A 145 -20.64 -10.95 1.60
CA GLY A 145 -21.10 -11.19 0.22
C GLY A 145 -19.98 -11.49 -0.77
N THR A 146 -20.37 -11.83 -1.99
CA THR A 146 -19.45 -12.03 -3.12
C THR A 146 -19.13 -10.69 -3.78
N LEU A 147 -18.18 -9.93 -3.21
CA LEU A 147 -17.84 -8.58 -3.67
C LEU A 147 -16.37 -8.43 -4.05
N LEU A 148 -15.49 -9.18 -3.39
CA LEU A 148 -14.05 -9.06 -3.55
C LEU A 148 -13.58 -9.77 -4.81
N TYR A 149 -14.11 -10.96 -5.09
CA TYR A 149 -13.69 -11.78 -6.23
C TYR A 149 -14.88 -12.23 -7.07
N SER A 150 -14.74 -12.07 -8.39
CA SER A 150 -15.70 -12.57 -9.38
C SER A 150 -14.91 -13.24 -10.52
N GLU A 151 -15.36 -14.42 -10.94
CA GLU A 151 -14.84 -15.13 -12.13
C GLU A 151 -15.61 -14.78 -13.41
N ASP A 152 -16.68 -14.00 -13.34
CA ASP A 152 -17.47 -13.63 -14.52
C ASP A 152 -16.70 -12.63 -15.39
N GLU A 153 -16.49 -12.98 -16.66
CA GLU A 153 -15.81 -12.12 -17.65
C GLU A 153 -16.53 -10.78 -17.88
N LYS A 154 -17.84 -10.71 -17.62
CA LYS A 154 -18.64 -9.49 -17.77
C LYS A 154 -18.51 -8.53 -16.60
N GLU A 155 -18.21 -9.03 -15.40
CA GLU A 155 -18.11 -8.23 -14.17
C GLU A 155 -16.81 -8.53 -13.42
N LYS A 156 -15.79 -7.68 -13.66
CA LYS A 156 -14.55 -7.72 -12.87
C LYS A 156 -14.83 -7.36 -11.41
N GLY A 157 -14.61 -8.30 -10.51
CA GLY A 157 -14.70 -8.07 -9.06
C GLY A 157 -13.70 -7.03 -8.55
N PHE A 158 -13.89 -6.55 -7.31
CA PHE A 158 -13.08 -5.49 -6.71
C PHE A 158 -11.58 -5.80 -6.74
N LEU A 159 -11.18 -7.04 -6.39
CA LEU A 159 -9.78 -7.48 -6.41
C LEU A 159 -9.18 -7.40 -7.81
N GLN A 160 -9.87 -7.89 -8.83
CA GLN A 160 -9.34 -7.86 -10.20
C GLN A 160 -9.20 -6.43 -10.72
N LYS A 161 -10.19 -5.57 -10.48
CA LYS A 161 -10.10 -4.13 -10.84
C LYS A 161 -8.91 -3.46 -10.15
N MET A 162 -8.67 -3.75 -8.87
CA MET A 162 -7.53 -3.23 -8.13
C MET A 162 -6.20 -3.71 -8.73
N LEU A 163 -6.06 -5.01 -9.04
CA LEU A 163 -4.85 -5.58 -9.64
C LEU A 163 -4.56 -4.96 -11.02
N ASP A 164 -5.60 -4.77 -11.84
CA ASP A 164 -5.50 -4.12 -13.14
C ASP A 164 -4.98 -2.67 -13.02
N ILE A 165 -5.43 -1.93 -12.01
CA ILE A 165 -4.95 -0.56 -11.73
C ILE A 165 -3.49 -0.56 -11.30
N ILE A 166 -3.07 -1.49 -10.47
CA ILE A 166 -1.67 -1.56 -10.01
C ILE A 166 -0.76 -1.81 -11.21
N GLY A 167 -1.12 -2.74 -12.09
CA GLY A 167 -0.36 -3.06 -13.30
C GLY A 167 0.97 -3.74 -13.01
N ALA A 168 0.99 -4.65 -12.02
CA ALA A 168 2.18 -5.40 -11.62
C ALA A 168 2.29 -6.76 -12.33
N ARG A 169 3.50 -7.32 -12.36
CA ARG A 169 3.76 -8.63 -12.96
C ARG A 169 3.46 -9.73 -11.96
N ARG A 170 2.53 -10.63 -12.28
CA ARG A 170 2.28 -11.84 -11.48
C ARG A 170 3.50 -12.75 -11.51
N VAL A 171 3.97 -13.15 -10.32
CA VAL A 171 5.12 -14.05 -10.10
C VAL A 171 4.62 -15.47 -9.88
N SER A 172 3.63 -15.64 -9.02
CA SER A 172 3.10 -16.94 -8.64
C SER A 172 1.61 -16.88 -8.37
N ARG A 173 0.94 -18.02 -8.55
CA ARG A 173 -0.46 -18.22 -8.22
C ARG A 173 -0.70 -19.64 -7.75
N THR A 174 -1.35 -19.76 -6.60
CA THR A 174 -1.84 -21.02 -6.06
C THR A 174 -3.34 -20.88 -5.79
N LYS A 175 -4.14 -21.76 -6.40
CA LYS A 175 -5.59 -21.86 -6.17
C LYS A 175 -5.89 -23.22 -5.54
N THR A 176 -6.53 -23.21 -4.38
CA THR A 176 -6.97 -24.41 -3.67
C THR A 176 -8.49 -24.35 -3.51
N SER A 177 -9.16 -25.44 -3.85
CA SER A 177 -10.62 -25.56 -3.77
C SER A 177 -11.03 -26.74 -2.90
N GLY A 178 -12.12 -26.58 -2.13
CA GLY A 178 -12.76 -27.69 -1.42
C GLY A 178 -12.01 -28.27 -0.22
N SER A 179 -11.08 -27.53 0.41
CA SER A 179 -10.29 -28.02 1.56
C SER A 179 -10.64 -27.29 2.87
N GLY A 180 -11.07 -28.04 3.89
CA GLY A 180 -11.36 -27.49 5.23
C GLY A 180 -12.57 -26.55 5.26
N HIS A 181 -12.44 -25.43 5.96
CA HIS A 181 -13.50 -24.42 6.15
C HIS A 181 -13.74 -23.50 4.93
N PHE A 182 -12.87 -23.53 3.92
CA PHE A 182 -12.95 -22.64 2.76
C PHE A 182 -13.38 -23.39 1.49
N LEU A 183 -14.26 -22.77 0.70
CA LEU A 183 -14.60 -23.24 -0.65
C LEU A 183 -13.46 -22.95 -1.64
N LEU A 184 -12.83 -21.80 -1.47
CA LEU A 184 -11.80 -21.31 -2.36
C LEU A 184 -10.75 -20.55 -1.55
N ARG A 185 -9.48 -20.82 -1.84
CA ARG A 185 -8.35 -20.02 -1.38
C ARG A 185 -7.45 -19.72 -2.57
N ILE A 186 -7.13 -18.44 -2.77
CA ILE A 186 -6.19 -17.98 -3.80
C ILE A 186 -5.06 -17.26 -3.07
N ASN A 187 -3.83 -17.67 -3.37
CA ASN A 187 -2.62 -16.93 -2.99
C ASN A 187 -1.89 -16.53 -4.26
N GLU A 188 -1.66 -15.23 -4.45
CA GLU A 188 -0.88 -14.72 -5.57
C GLU A 188 0.16 -13.71 -5.10
N THR A 189 1.36 -13.82 -5.67
CA THR A 189 2.46 -12.87 -5.46
C THR A 189 2.75 -12.12 -6.75
N TYR A 190 3.02 -10.83 -6.62
CA TYR A 190 3.28 -9.90 -7.71
C TYR A 190 4.57 -9.12 -7.45
N GLN A 191 5.28 -8.83 -8.53
CA GLN A 191 6.49 -8.00 -8.55
C GLN A 191 6.15 -6.63 -9.13
N VAL A 192 6.62 -5.58 -8.46
CA VAL A 192 6.53 -4.20 -8.94
C VAL A 192 7.56 -3.99 -10.06
N THR A 193 7.14 -3.36 -11.15
CA THR A 193 7.97 -3.22 -12.37
C THR A 193 8.70 -1.90 -12.47
N ASP A 194 8.15 -0.84 -11.89
CA ASP A 194 8.63 0.53 -12.04
C ASP A 194 8.11 1.44 -10.91
N LYS A 195 8.59 2.69 -10.88
CA LYS A 195 8.18 3.71 -9.90
C LYS A 195 6.67 3.97 -9.93
N ASP A 196 6.07 4.08 -11.11
CA ASP A 196 4.65 4.38 -11.23
C ASP A 196 3.79 3.22 -10.70
N CYS A 197 4.19 1.98 -10.97
CA CYS A 197 3.58 0.78 -10.40
C CYS A 197 3.67 0.78 -8.87
N ALA A 198 4.82 1.17 -8.30
CA ALA A 198 4.97 1.30 -6.85
C ALA A 198 4.00 2.34 -6.25
N LEU A 199 3.81 3.47 -6.95
CA LEU A 199 2.91 4.53 -6.51
C LEU A 199 1.43 4.16 -6.67
N ARG A 200 1.05 3.45 -7.73
CA ARG A 200 -0.30 2.89 -7.86
C ARG A 200 -0.58 1.86 -6.77
N LEU A 201 0.38 0.95 -6.53
CA LEU A 201 0.32 -0.04 -5.45
C LEU A 201 0.07 0.63 -4.09
N ILE A 202 0.87 1.62 -3.72
CA ILE A 202 0.75 2.20 -2.38
C ILE A 202 -0.56 2.99 -2.21
N LYS A 203 -1.07 3.62 -3.26
CA LYS A 203 -2.40 4.26 -3.24
C LYS A 203 -3.52 3.24 -3.04
N MET A 204 -3.45 2.10 -3.72
CA MET A 204 -4.40 1.00 -3.48
C MET A 204 -4.27 0.44 -2.06
N PHE A 205 -3.05 0.30 -1.57
CA PHE A 205 -2.81 -0.15 -0.21
C PHE A 205 -3.38 0.84 0.83
N LEU A 206 -3.22 2.15 0.62
CA LEU A 206 -3.81 3.16 1.48
C LEU A 206 -5.35 3.07 1.51
N MET A 207 -5.97 2.87 0.36
CA MET A 207 -7.41 2.64 0.23
C MET A 207 -7.86 1.39 1.00
N LEU A 208 -7.13 0.27 0.87
CA LEU A 208 -7.40 -0.96 1.65
C LEU A 208 -7.24 -0.73 3.17
N ASN A 209 -6.25 0.06 3.59
CA ASN A 209 -6.07 0.43 5.00
C ASN A 209 -7.25 1.29 5.51
N CYS A 210 -7.79 2.19 4.69
CA CYS A 210 -9.01 2.94 5.02
C CYS A 210 -10.20 2.00 5.25
N MET A 211 -10.42 1.03 4.36
CA MET A 211 -11.49 0.03 4.52
C MET A 211 -11.34 -0.78 5.80
N HIS A 212 -10.14 -1.29 6.08
CA HIS A 212 -9.86 -2.02 7.30
C HIS A 212 -10.08 -1.15 8.55
N HIS A 213 -9.67 0.12 8.51
CA HIS A 213 -9.85 1.03 9.65
C HIS A 213 -11.33 1.22 10.01
N VAL A 214 -12.22 1.35 9.02
CA VAL A 214 -13.65 1.58 9.26
C VAL A 214 -14.46 0.29 9.48
N LEU A 215 -13.90 -0.88 9.19
CA LEU A 215 -14.57 -2.18 9.24
C LEU A 215 -15.25 -2.49 10.58
N PHE A 216 -14.70 -2.00 11.69
CA PHE A 216 -15.25 -2.27 13.02
C PHE A 216 -16.42 -1.35 13.38
N GLU A 217 -16.60 -0.24 12.67
CA GLU A 217 -17.64 0.76 12.95
C GLU A 217 -18.75 0.76 11.90
N PHE A 218 -18.48 0.32 10.67
CA PHE A 218 -19.40 0.44 9.54
C PHE A 218 -19.38 -0.79 8.65
N ASP A 219 -20.47 -0.98 7.90
CA ASP A 219 -20.50 -1.94 6.80
C ASP A 219 -19.57 -1.48 5.68
N ILE A 220 -18.64 -2.35 5.29
CA ILE A 220 -17.64 -2.06 4.25
C ILE A 220 -18.14 -2.36 2.84
N GLU A 221 -19.29 -3.03 2.68
CA GLU A 221 -19.77 -3.45 1.37
C GLU A 221 -20.04 -2.26 0.45
N ASP A 222 -20.65 -1.20 0.99
CA ASP A 222 -20.86 0.04 0.24
C ASP A 222 -19.55 0.77 -0.05
N LEU A 223 -18.54 0.62 0.80
CA LEU A 223 -17.21 1.19 0.56
C LEU A 223 -16.49 0.44 -0.58
N ILE A 224 -16.59 -0.88 -0.61
CA ILE A 224 -16.10 -1.72 -1.71
C ILE A 224 -16.82 -1.33 -3.02
N ARG A 225 -18.14 -1.15 -2.98
CA ARG A 225 -18.93 -0.68 -4.15
C ARG A 225 -18.49 0.70 -4.61
N LEU A 226 -18.34 1.64 -3.69
CA LEU A 226 -17.91 3.01 -4.00
C LEU A 226 -16.54 3.02 -4.68
N PHE A 227 -15.55 2.33 -4.11
CA PHE A 227 -14.22 2.25 -4.72
C PHE A 227 -14.25 1.51 -6.06
N SER A 228 -15.07 0.46 -6.19
CA SER A 228 -15.27 -0.24 -7.47
C SER A 228 -15.82 0.67 -8.57
N LEU A 229 -16.67 1.64 -8.20
CA LEU A 229 -17.19 2.66 -9.11
C LEU A 229 -16.12 3.70 -9.49
N PHE A 230 -15.24 4.06 -8.54
CA PHE A 230 -14.14 4.99 -8.78
C PHE A 230 -13.01 4.41 -9.64
N PHE A 231 -12.81 3.09 -9.62
CA PHE A 231 -11.85 2.43 -10.51
C PHE A 231 -12.10 2.65 -12.00
N GLU A 232 -13.33 3.02 -12.38
CA GLU A 232 -13.71 3.33 -13.76
C GLU A 232 -13.38 4.80 -14.15
N ASP A 233 -13.01 5.63 -13.18
CA ASP A 233 -12.57 7.01 -13.38
C ASP A 233 -11.03 7.08 -13.42
N LYS A 234 -10.46 7.43 -14.59
CA LYS A 234 -9.00 7.56 -14.77
C LYS A 234 -8.34 8.56 -13.83
N SER A 235 -9.10 9.51 -13.27
CA SER A 235 -8.57 10.49 -12.33
C SER A 235 -8.49 10.00 -10.89
N PHE A 236 -9.08 8.83 -10.56
CA PHE A 236 -9.17 8.30 -9.21
C PHE A 236 -7.84 8.32 -8.46
N LEU A 237 -6.77 7.80 -9.06
CA LEU A 237 -5.44 7.75 -8.46
C LEU A 237 -4.88 9.12 -8.08
N ASN A 238 -5.33 10.21 -8.72
CA ASN A 238 -4.88 11.57 -8.39
C ASN A 238 -5.57 12.10 -7.13
N TYR A 239 -6.71 11.51 -6.74
CA TYR A 239 -7.54 11.99 -5.65
C TYR A 239 -7.66 11.00 -4.47
N VAL A 240 -7.03 9.82 -4.52
CA VAL A 240 -7.10 8.78 -3.47
C VAL A 240 -6.89 9.37 -2.06
N GLU A 241 -5.85 10.17 -1.86
CA GLU A 241 -5.55 10.75 -0.54
C GLU A 241 -6.67 11.66 -0.02
N LEU A 242 -7.27 12.45 -0.92
CA LEU A 242 -8.39 13.34 -0.60
C LEU A 242 -9.68 12.55 -0.36
N ILE A 243 -9.95 11.56 -1.20
CA ILE A 243 -11.12 10.66 -1.07
C ILE A 243 -11.10 9.98 0.29
N ILE A 244 -9.95 9.41 0.68
CA ILE A 244 -9.78 8.71 1.96
C ILE A 244 -9.97 9.67 3.13
N LYS A 245 -9.44 10.90 3.02
CA LYS A 245 -9.67 11.94 4.03
C LYS A 245 -11.16 12.29 4.19
N MET A 246 -11.92 12.31 3.09
CA MET A 246 -13.36 12.56 3.15
C MET A 246 -14.12 11.36 3.74
N ILE A 247 -13.76 10.14 3.36
CA ILE A 247 -14.37 8.90 3.88
C ILE A 247 -14.10 8.74 5.39
N GLY A 248 -12.98 9.26 5.89
CA GLY A 248 -12.68 9.30 7.32
C GLY A 248 -13.67 10.08 8.18
N LYS A 249 -14.56 10.88 7.58
CA LYS A 249 -15.59 11.63 8.29
C LYS A 249 -16.82 10.76 8.57
N ARG A 250 -17.30 10.75 9.82
CA ARG A 250 -18.42 9.88 10.24
C ARG A 250 -19.72 10.16 9.51
N GLU A 251 -20.00 11.42 9.18
CA GLU A 251 -21.19 11.84 8.43
C GLU A 251 -21.23 11.24 7.01
N VAL A 252 -20.06 11.07 6.40
CA VAL A 252 -19.91 10.43 5.08
C VAL A 252 -20.20 8.94 5.19
N LEU A 253 -19.61 8.26 6.17
CA LEU A 253 -19.82 6.83 6.41
C LEU A 253 -21.28 6.50 6.72
N ARG A 254 -21.98 7.36 7.48
CA ARG A 254 -23.42 7.20 7.76
C ARG A 254 -24.30 7.37 6.52
N SER A 255 -23.82 8.05 5.49
CA SER A 255 -24.56 8.35 4.27
C SER A 255 -24.06 7.53 3.08
N LEU A 256 -23.20 6.53 3.32
CA LEU A 256 -22.43 5.88 2.27
C LEU A 256 -23.30 5.16 1.24
N GLU A 257 -24.37 4.49 1.67
CA GLU A 257 -25.36 3.85 0.80
C GLU A 257 -25.96 4.86 -0.20
N ASN A 258 -26.50 5.98 0.30
CA ASN A 258 -27.05 7.05 -0.53
C ASN A 258 -26.02 7.66 -1.49
N ILE A 259 -24.77 7.81 -1.02
CA ILE A 259 -23.67 8.29 -1.85
C ILE A 259 -23.38 7.30 -2.98
N VAL A 260 -23.31 6.00 -2.70
CA VAL A 260 -23.08 4.95 -3.71
C VAL A 260 -24.16 5.00 -4.78
N GLU A 261 -25.44 5.07 -4.39
CA GLU A 261 -26.55 5.15 -5.35
C GLU A 261 -26.45 6.37 -6.28
N LEU A 262 -26.06 7.53 -5.73
CA LEU A 262 -25.91 8.77 -6.51
C LEU A 262 -24.71 8.67 -7.48
N ILE A 263 -23.58 8.17 -6.98
CA ILE A 263 -22.35 8.02 -7.77
C ILE A 263 -22.53 6.97 -8.88
N GLN A 264 -23.29 5.91 -8.63
CA GLN A 264 -23.59 4.89 -9.63
C GLN A 264 -24.34 5.47 -10.84
N LYS A 265 -25.26 6.42 -10.60
CA LYS A 265 -26.02 7.14 -11.64
C LYS A 265 -25.18 8.18 -12.40
N THR A 266 -23.97 8.48 -11.93
CA THR A 266 -23.07 9.45 -12.55
C THR A 266 -22.22 8.79 -13.64
N PRO A 267 -21.97 9.46 -14.80
CA PRO A 267 -21.06 8.95 -15.83
C PRO A 267 -19.69 8.58 -15.25
N ALA A 268 -19.14 7.42 -15.66
CA ALA A 268 -17.92 6.85 -15.08
C ALA A 268 -16.76 7.84 -14.95
N ASN A 269 -16.52 8.65 -15.99
CA ASN A 269 -15.44 9.64 -16.04
C ASN A 269 -15.65 10.91 -15.18
N LYS A 270 -16.76 10.99 -14.45
CA LYS A 270 -17.11 12.13 -13.57
C LYS A 270 -17.32 11.71 -12.12
N ARG A 271 -17.30 10.41 -11.81
CA ARG A 271 -17.67 9.87 -10.49
C ARG A 271 -16.81 10.39 -9.37
N VAL A 272 -15.49 10.46 -9.56
CA VAL A 272 -14.57 10.94 -8.52
C VAL A 272 -14.82 12.42 -8.23
N LYS A 273 -14.96 13.25 -9.28
CA LYS A 273 -15.22 14.68 -9.12
C LYS A 273 -16.59 14.95 -8.51
N ALA A 274 -17.61 14.18 -8.91
CA ALA A 274 -18.96 14.29 -8.33
C ALA A 274 -18.95 13.93 -6.84
N PHE A 275 -18.24 12.86 -6.45
CA PHE A 275 -18.06 12.51 -5.05
C PHE A 275 -17.39 13.65 -4.27
N LEU A 276 -16.26 14.15 -4.76
CA LEU A 276 -15.55 15.24 -4.09
C LEU A 276 -16.40 16.51 -3.97
N ALA A 277 -17.20 16.83 -4.99
CA ALA A 277 -18.12 17.96 -4.94
C ALA A 277 -19.24 17.74 -3.91
N LEU A 278 -19.80 16.53 -3.84
CA LEU A 278 -20.80 16.17 -2.82
C LEU A 278 -20.22 16.31 -1.41
N MET A 279 -19.01 15.80 -1.19
CA MET A 279 -18.32 15.87 0.11
C MET A 279 -17.90 17.28 0.51
N ALA A 280 -17.84 18.23 -0.44
CA ALA A 280 -17.55 19.63 -0.15
C ALA A 280 -18.80 20.40 0.31
N VAL A 281 -19.99 19.90 -0.01
CA VAL A 281 -21.28 20.50 0.38
C VAL A 281 -21.81 19.92 1.69
N MET A 282 -21.49 18.65 1.97
CA MET A 282 -21.78 17.97 3.24
C MET A 282 -20.84 18.42 4.35
#